data_AF-A0A7Z0PVV0-F1
#
_entry.id   AF-A0A7Z0PVV0-F1
#
_cell.length_a   1.000
_cell.length_b   1.000
_cell.length_c   1.000
_cell.angle_alpha   90.00
_cell.angle_beta   90.00
_cell.angle_gamma   90.00
#
_symmetry.space_group_name_H-M   'P 1'
#
loop_
_entity.id
_entity.type
_entity.pdbx_description
1 polymer ?
#
loop_
_entity_poly.entity_id
_entity_poly.type
_entity_poly.pdbx_seq_one_letter_code
_entity_poly.pdbx_strand_id
1 'polypeptide(L)'
;MSTPPGRVTIKDVAAAAGVSKGAVSLAFNNKPGVSGATRERIFAAARQLGWAPNSAARSLSRQSVDTVGLALCRPARLLGLEPFYMEFISGIESVLAEHDCSLLLRLVGSLEEEIQLQERWWRERQVDGSILVDFHQGDPRISPLRALGLPAVGVGHPDLTGGFPSVWTDDATAVAEAVRYLAALGHRRIARVGGPAGLGHSAIRAEAFERTMEELGLDGGRHVETGFSGEEGARATRMLLLASDRPTAIVYDNDIMAFAGFGVAAEVGVAVPDDLSLLAWDDSQLCRLTHPTLSAMSHDVHGFGAEVARVLFDLLAGQDVPSRPVATPSLVPRGSTAPPRP
;
A
#
# COMPACT_ATOMS: atom_id res chain seq x y z
N MET A 1 32.52 34.70 -6.08
CA MET A 1 31.66 33.54 -5.77
C MET A 1 30.47 34.05 -4.99
N SER A 2 29.32 34.15 -5.62
CA SER A 2 28.11 34.68 -4.97
C SER A 2 27.55 33.63 -4.03
N THR A 3 27.39 34.00 -2.76
CA THR A 3 26.72 33.21 -1.72
C THR A 3 25.36 32.72 -2.25
N PRO A 4 24.97 31.46 -2.06
CA PRO A 4 23.63 31.00 -2.47
C PRO A 4 22.58 31.91 -1.82
N PRO A 5 21.56 32.37 -2.57
CA PRO A 5 20.54 33.25 -2.00
C PRO A 5 19.88 32.53 -0.82
N GLY A 6 20.01 33.11 0.38
CA GLY A 6 19.39 32.56 1.59
C GLY A 6 17.88 32.44 1.40
N ARG A 7 17.29 31.34 1.90
CA ARG A 7 15.84 31.09 1.79
C ARG A 7 15.08 32.30 2.33
N VAL A 8 14.28 32.93 1.49
CA VAL A 8 13.46 34.08 1.86
C VAL A 8 12.62 33.72 3.09
N THR A 9 12.56 34.64 4.06
CA THR A 9 11.90 34.45 5.35
C THR A 9 10.73 35.41 5.51
N ILE A 10 9.89 35.14 6.51
CA ILE A 10 8.80 36.05 6.92
C ILE A 10 9.32 37.46 7.30
N LYS A 11 10.60 37.58 7.71
CA LYS A 11 11.21 38.89 8.02
C LYS A 11 11.46 39.69 6.75
N ASP A 12 11.84 39.04 5.66
CA ASP A 12 12.11 39.67 4.38
C ASP A 12 10.81 40.21 3.75
N VAL A 13 9.72 39.45 3.87
CA VAL A 13 8.38 39.90 3.47
C VAL A 13 7.89 41.06 4.33
N ALA A 14 8.12 41.00 5.65
CA ALA A 14 7.77 42.09 6.56
C ALA A 14 8.51 43.38 6.21
N ALA A 15 9.81 43.28 5.92
CA ALA A 15 10.63 44.40 5.49
C ALA A 15 10.16 44.99 4.15
N ALA A 16 9.90 44.14 3.14
CA ALA A 16 9.42 44.58 1.83
C ALA A 16 8.02 45.20 1.86
N ALA A 17 7.15 44.75 2.76
CA ALA A 17 5.80 45.31 2.93
C ALA A 17 5.73 46.51 3.90
N GLY A 18 6.83 46.84 4.59
CA GLY A 18 6.91 47.92 5.57
C GLY A 18 6.10 47.67 6.83
N VAL A 19 6.03 46.42 7.31
CA VAL A 19 5.22 46.01 8.47
C VAL A 19 6.00 45.13 9.44
N SER A 20 5.40 44.80 10.59
CA SER A 20 5.99 43.83 11.52
C SER A 20 5.78 42.38 11.06
N LYS A 21 6.65 41.47 11.50
CA LYS A 21 6.46 40.01 11.33
C LYS A 21 5.08 39.54 11.81
N GLY A 22 4.59 40.13 12.89
CA GLY A 22 3.25 39.85 13.44
C GLY A 22 2.13 40.22 12.46
N ALA A 23 2.23 41.36 11.79
CA ALA A 23 1.25 41.77 10.78
C ALA A 23 1.25 40.84 9.57
N VAL A 24 2.42 40.35 9.13
CA VAL A 24 2.51 39.32 8.06
C VAL A 24 1.84 38.03 8.50
N SER A 25 2.05 37.59 9.75
CA SER A 25 1.37 36.41 10.31
C SER A 25 -0.16 36.59 10.36
N LEU A 26 -0.66 37.74 10.81
CA LEU A 26 -2.10 38.04 10.83
C LEU A 26 -2.70 38.09 9.41
N ALA A 27 -1.93 38.62 8.44
CA ALA A 27 -2.32 38.71 7.05
C ALA A 27 -2.50 37.32 6.40
N PHE A 28 -1.54 36.41 6.58
CA PHE A 28 -1.59 35.07 6.01
C PHE A 28 -2.52 34.10 6.75
N ASN A 29 -2.77 34.31 8.05
CA ASN A 29 -3.67 33.48 8.87
C ASN A 29 -5.12 34.00 8.91
N ASN A 30 -5.47 34.96 8.04
CA ASN A 30 -6.78 35.62 7.98
C ASN A 30 -7.32 36.16 9.33
N LYS A 31 -6.43 36.58 10.23
CA LYS A 31 -6.81 37.11 11.56
C LYS A 31 -7.12 38.63 11.48
N PRO A 32 -8.00 39.15 12.36
CA PRO A 32 -8.26 40.58 12.47
C PRO A 32 -7.02 41.34 12.96
N GLY A 33 -6.95 42.65 12.69
CA GLY A 33 -5.83 43.52 13.11
C GLY A 33 -4.93 44.04 11.98
N VAL A 34 -5.27 43.75 10.71
CA VAL A 34 -4.58 44.30 9.53
C VAL A 34 -5.62 44.80 8.53
N SER A 35 -5.51 46.05 8.07
CA SER A 35 -6.43 46.63 7.08
C SER A 35 -6.31 45.92 5.72
N GLY A 36 -7.38 45.96 4.91
CA GLY A 36 -7.40 45.36 3.57
C GLY A 36 -6.23 45.82 2.70
N ALA A 37 -6.00 47.13 2.63
CA ALA A 37 -4.89 47.74 1.90
C ALA A 37 -3.50 47.27 2.40
N THR A 38 -3.35 47.01 3.70
CA THR A 38 -2.09 46.48 4.25
C THR A 38 -1.91 45.00 3.94
N ARG A 39 -3.01 44.22 3.94
CA ARG A 39 -3.02 42.81 3.59
C ARG A 39 -2.64 42.59 2.13
N GLU A 40 -3.17 43.39 1.21
CA GLU A 40 -2.80 43.38 -0.21
C GLU A 40 -1.31 43.68 -0.42
N ARG A 41 -0.77 44.67 0.30
CA ARG A 41 0.66 45.02 0.24
C ARG A 41 1.55 43.86 0.69
N ILE A 42 1.16 43.17 1.76
CA ILE A 42 1.86 41.99 2.28
C ILE A 42 1.83 40.84 1.25
N PHE A 43 0.69 40.57 0.63
CA PHE A 43 0.59 39.52 -0.40
C PHE A 43 1.35 39.87 -1.68
N ALA A 44 1.39 41.14 -2.08
CA ALA A 44 2.19 41.59 -3.20
C ALA A 44 3.70 41.41 -2.93
N ALA A 45 4.17 41.82 -1.75
CA ALA A 45 5.56 41.63 -1.33
C ALA A 45 5.95 40.15 -1.26
N ALA A 46 5.09 39.29 -0.72
CA ALA A 46 5.31 37.85 -0.67
C ALA A 46 5.42 37.21 -2.07
N ARG A 47 4.52 37.59 -2.99
CA ARG A 47 4.56 37.13 -4.40
C ARG A 47 5.85 37.58 -5.10
N GLN A 48 6.23 38.84 -4.93
CA GLN A 48 7.44 39.39 -5.56
C GLN A 48 8.72 38.69 -5.06
N LEU A 49 8.73 38.30 -3.79
CA LEU A 49 9.86 37.61 -3.18
C LEU A 49 9.81 36.08 -3.32
N GLY A 50 8.78 35.52 -3.95
CA GLY A 50 8.57 34.06 -4.04
C GLY A 50 8.43 33.38 -2.67
N TRP A 51 7.98 34.13 -1.65
CA TRP A 51 7.87 33.63 -0.29
C TRP A 51 6.47 33.10 0.01
N ALA A 52 6.40 31.91 0.61
CA ALA A 52 5.19 31.36 1.19
C ALA A 52 5.43 31.00 2.68
N PRO A 53 4.39 31.04 3.53
CA PRO A 53 4.49 30.55 4.90
C PRO A 53 4.90 29.07 4.90
N ASN A 54 5.76 28.70 5.86
CA ASN A 54 6.07 27.29 6.16
C ASN A 54 4.75 26.56 6.41
N SER A 55 4.58 25.33 5.89
CA SER A 55 3.39 24.49 6.14
C SER A 55 3.02 24.44 7.62
N ALA A 56 4.01 24.26 8.50
CA ALA A 56 3.84 24.28 9.96
C ALA A 56 3.23 25.57 10.55
N ALA A 57 3.31 26.72 9.84
CA ALA A 57 2.65 27.96 10.24
C ALA A 57 1.24 28.10 9.65
N ARG A 58 0.92 27.35 8.59
CA ARG A 58 -0.37 27.30 7.89
C ARG A 58 -1.38 26.41 8.65
N SER A 59 -0.93 25.26 9.16
CA SER A 59 -1.73 24.31 9.97
C SER A 59 -2.31 24.95 11.25
N LEU A 60 -1.72 26.03 11.74
CA LEU A 60 -2.18 26.75 12.94
C LEU A 60 -3.39 27.69 12.67
N SER A 61 -3.82 27.85 11.41
CA SER A 61 -4.88 28.80 11.04
C SER A 61 -6.02 28.24 10.19
N ARG A 62 -5.85 27.06 9.56
CA ARG A 62 -6.87 26.36 8.80
C ARG A 62 -7.15 25.00 9.42
N GLN A 63 -8.42 24.58 9.41
CA GLN A 63 -8.84 23.19 9.57
C GLN A 63 -8.51 22.37 8.29
N SER A 64 -7.32 22.53 7.71
CA SER A 64 -6.89 21.78 6.53
C SER A 64 -5.96 20.65 6.94
N VAL A 65 -6.18 19.47 6.36
CA VAL A 65 -5.28 18.31 6.46
C VAL A 65 -4.08 18.60 5.56
N ASP A 66 -2.92 18.84 6.16
CA ASP A 66 -1.71 19.24 5.43
C ASP A 66 -0.79 18.04 5.15
N THR A 67 -0.79 17.01 6.00
CA THR A 67 0.11 15.86 5.83
C THR A 67 -0.51 14.54 6.32
N VAL A 68 -0.45 13.51 5.49
CA VAL A 68 -0.83 12.12 5.82
C VAL A 68 0.43 11.27 5.99
N GLY A 69 0.48 10.44 7.03
CA GLY A 69 1.57 9.50 7.28
C GLY A 69 1.34 8.14 6.62
N LEU A 70 2.39 7.56 6.05
CA LEU A 70 2.44 6.13 5.67
C LEU A 70 3.79 5.56 6.09
N ALA A 71 3.77 4.59 6.99
CA ALA A 71 4.96 3.86 7.40
C ALA A 71 4.89 2.42 6.87
N LEU A 72 5.97 1.95 6.25
CA LEU A 72 6.07 0.59 5.70
C LEU A 72 7.15 -0.19 6.46
N CYS A 73 6.77 -1.26 7.13
CA CYS A 73 7.68 -2.15 7.85
C CYS A 73 8.33 -3.18 6.89
N ARG A 74 9.09 -2.69 5.91
CA ARG A 74 9.69 -3.52 4.84
C ARG A 74 11.08 -3.01 4.46
N PRO A 75 12.01 -3.89 4.01
CA PRO A 75 13.31 -3.46 3.52
C PRO A 75 13.18 -2.46 2.37
N ALA A 76 13.92 -1.35 2.42
CA ALA A 76 13.76 -0.26 1.46
C ALA A 76 14.02 -0.64 -0.01
N ARG A 77 14.84 -1.66 -0.24
CA ARG A 77 15.10 -2.21 -1.57
C ARG A 77 13.86 -2.84 -2.22
N LEU A 78 12.90 -3.34 -1.43
CA LEU A 78 11.71 -4.02 -1.97
C LEU A 78 10.66 -3.04 -2.49
N LEU A 79 10.62 -1.80 -2.00
CA LEU A 79 9.59 -0.82 -2.39
C LEU A 79 9.56 -0.56 -3.90
N GLY A 80 10.73 -0.42 -4.53
CA GLY A 80 10.81 -0.16 -5.98
C GLY A 80 10.64 -1.42 -6.84
N LEU A 81 10.60 -2.60 -6.22
CA LEU A 81 10.45 -3.87 -6.94
C LEU A 81 8.99 -4.27 -7.01
N GLU A 82 8.23 -4.10 -5.93
CA GLU A 82 6.82 -4.49 -5.76
C GLU A 82 5.84 -3.51 -6.41
N PRO A 83 5.19 -3.87 -7.53
CA PRO A 83 4.33 -2.94 -8.25
C PRO A 83 3.10 -2.50 -7.45
N PHE A 84 2.61 -3.36 -6.56
CA PHE A 84 1.46 -3.08 -5.70
C PHE A 84 1.61 -1.75 -4.95
N TYR A 85 2.70 -1.50 -4.21
CA TYR A 85 2.81 -0.27 -3.44
C TYR A 85 2.96 0.97 -4.30
N MET A 86 3.64 0.87 -5.44
CA MET A 86 3.80 2.02 -6.33
C MET A 86 2.44 2.45 -6.90
N GLU A 87 1.61 1.49 -7.27
CA GLU A 87 0.25 1.77 -7.74
C GLU A 87 -0.68 2.23 -6.61
N PHE A 88 -0.57 1.62 -5.43
CA PHE A 88 -1.33 2.00 -4.24
C PHE A 88 -1.00 3.42 -3.77
N ILE A 89 0.28 3.77 -3.69
CA ILE A 89 0.76 5.12 -3.36
C ILE A 89 0.30 6.11 -4.44
N SER A 90 0.36 5.75 -5.72
CA SER A 90 -0.19 6.60 -6.80
C SER A 90 -1.68 6.88 -6.60
N GLY A 91 -2.44 5.87 -6.17
CA GLY A 91 -3.84 6.02 -5.80
C GLY A 91 -4.05 7.01 -4.65
N ILE A 92 -3.28 6.87 -3.57
CA ILE A 92 -3.29 7.80 -2.43
C ILE A 92 -3.00 9.23 -2.91
N GLU A 93 -1.89 9.41 -3.65
CA GLU A 93 -1.44 10.70 -4.17
C GLU A 93 -2.49 11.36 -5.07
N SER A 94 -3.28 10.58 -5.83
CA SER A 94 -4.35 11.13 -6.66
C SER A 94 -5.38 11.91 -5.85
N VAL A 95 -5.67 11.48 -4.62
CA VAL A 95 -6.60 12.15 -3.71
C VAL A 95 -5.88 13.24 -2.92
N LEU A 96 -4.65 12.99 -2.43
CA LEU A 96 -3.90 14.02 -1.72
C LEU A 96 -3.68 15.29 -2.56
N ALA A 97 -3.43 15.13 -3.86
CA ALA A 97 -3.26 16.23 -4.80
C ALA A 97 -4.52 17.10 -4.95
N GLU A 98 -5.72 16.50 -4.89
CA GLU A 98 -7.00 17.24 -4.91
C GLU A 98 -7.18 18.12 -3.66
N HIS A 99 -6.50 17.77 -2.56
CA HIS A 99 -6.60 18.43 -1.26
C HIS A 99 -5.37 19.30 -0.90
N ASP A 100 -4.42 19.50 -1.82
CA ASP A 100 -3.12 20.16 -1.55
C ASP A 100 -2.37 19.53 -0.34
N CYS A 101 -2.56 18.24 -0.11
CA CYS A 101 -2.02 17.48 1.02
C CYS A 101 -0.72 16.75 0.62
N SER A 102 0.22 16.58 1.56
CA SER A 102 1.46 15.85 1.33
C SER A 102 1.45 14.45 1.95
N LEU A 103 2.08 13.47 1.29
CA LEU A 103 2.39 12.18 1.91
C LEU A 103 3.76 12.21 2.59
N LEU A 104 3.77 11.85 3.88
CA LEU A 104 4.99 11.56 4.62
C LEU A 104 5.24 10.05 4.66
N LEU A 105 6.01 9.56 3.69
CA LEU A 105 6.38 8.17 3.57
C LEU A 105 7.67 7.85 4.35
N ARG A 106 7.65 6.79 5.17
CA ARG A 106 8.84 6.24 5.81
C ARG A 106 8.86 4.72 5.74
N LEU A 107 10.07 4.17 5.69
CA LEU A 107 10.30 2.75 5.79
C LEU A 107 11.01 2.47 7.11
N VAL A 108 10.57 1.44 7.81
CA VAL A 108 11.05 1.04 9.13
C VAL A 108 11.44 -0.44 9.12
N GLY A 109 12.34 -0.83 10.04
CA GLY A 109 12.85 -2.19 10.12
C GLY A 109 12.02 -3.13 11.00
N SER A 110 11.10 -2.59 11.80
CA SER A 110 10.24 -3.38 12.69
C SER A 110 8.93 -2.65 13.05
N LEU A 111 7.92 -3.40 13.50
CA LEU A 111 6.67 -2.84 14.00
C LEU A 111 6.88 -1.96 15.24
N GLU A 112 7.87 -2.25 16.08
CA GLU A 112 8.22 -1.41 17.22
C GLU A 112 8.74 -0.03 16.78
N GLU A 113 9.61 -0.01 15.76
CA GLU A 113 10.05 1.26 15.15
C GLU A 113 8.88 2.01 14.51
N GLU A 114 7.92 1.30 13.90
CA GLU A 114 6.70 1.88 13.35
C GLU A 114 5.85 2.57 14.43
N ILE A 115 5.61 1.89 15.56
CA ILE A 115 4.84 2.43 16.69
C ILE A 115 5.48 3.74 17.18
N GLN A 116 6.80 3.72 17.43
CA GLN A 116 7.55 4.89 17.89
C GLN A 116 7.53 6.02 16.85
N LEU A 117 7.58 5.69 15.56
CA LEU A 117 7.51 6.66 14.48
C LEU A 117 6.13 7.34 14.44
N GLN A 118 5.05 6.58 14.48
CA GLN A 118 3.68 7.08 14.48
C GLN A 118 3.42 7.95 15.73
N GLU A 119 3.93 7.54 16.90
CA GLU A 119 3.86 8.31 18.15
C GLU A 119 4.57 9.65 18.03
N ARG A 120 5.79 9.67 17.47
CA ARG A 120 6.53 10.93 17.21
C ARG A 120 5.79 11.80 16.21
N TRP A 121 5.36 11.24 15.08
CA TRP A 121 4.61 11.95 14.05
C TRP A 121 3.39 12.67 14.61
N TRP A 122 2.62 11.97 15.44
CA TRP A 122 1.45 12.55 16.06
C TRP A 122 1.77 13.63 17.10
N ARG A 123 2.68 13.35 18.05
CA ARG A 123 3.02 14.30 19.12
C ARG A 123 3.68 15.56 18.61
N GLU A 124 4.52 15.43 17.58
CA GLU A 124 5.20 16.55 16.94
C GLU A 124 4.35 17.24 15.88
N ARG A 125 3.10 16.79 15.66
CA ARG A 125 2.17 17.32 14.64
C ARG A 125 2.78 17.31 13.24
N GLN A 126 3.50 16.24 12.91
CA GLN A 126 4.05 16.03 11.56
C GLN A 126 3.02 15.46 10.59
N VAL A 127 1.98 14.80 11.11
CA VAL A 127 0.86 14.25 10.33
C VAL A 127 -0.45 14.59 11.01
N ASP A 128 -1.51 14.71 10.22
CA ASP A 128 -2.88 14.91 10.68
C ASP A 128 -3.62 13.57 10.85
N GLY A 129 -3.19 12.54 10.11
CA GLY A 129 -3.68 11.17 10.20
C GLY A 129 -2.73 10.18 9.52
N SER A 130 -3.00 8.89 9.66
CA SER A 130 -2.10 7.83 9.19
C SER A 130 -2.81 6.72 8.43
N ILE A 131 -2.15 6.16 7.43
CA ILE A 131 -2.56 4.94 6.74
C ILE A 131 -1.73 3.79 7.30
N LEU A 132 -2.39 2.75 7.79
CA LEU A 132 -1.77 1.56 8.35
C LEU A 132 -1.97 0.40 7.38
N VAL A 133 -0.89 -0.29 7.02
CA VAL A 133 -0.87 -1.44 6.10
C VAL A 133 -0.23 -2.65 6.78
N ASP A 134 -0.26 -3.81 6.12
CA ASP A 134 0.45 -5.02 6.56
C ASP A 134 0.08 -5.46 7.98
N PHE A 135 -1.22 -5.47 8.30
CA PHE A 135 -1.68 -5.91 9.62
C PHE A 135 -1.27 -7.35 9.92
N HIS A 136 -0.81 -7.60 11.14
CA HIS A 136 -0.55 -8.93 11.69
C HIS A 136 -1.76 -9.45 12.47
N GLN A 137 -1.86 -10.76 12.68
CA GLN A 137 -2.77 -11.29 13.70
C GLN A 137 -2.30 -10.84 15.09
N GLY A 138 -3.19 -10.23 15.87
CA GLY A 138 -2.83 -9.65 17.16
C GLY A 138 -1.85 -8.47 17.03
N ASP A 139 -2.04 -7.63 16.00
CA ASP A 139 -1.09 -6.58 15.63
C ASP A 139 -0.70 -5.68 16.82
N PRO A 140 0.60 -5.58 17.15
CA PRO A 140 1.07 -4.83 18.31
C PRO A 140 0.86 -3.31 18.17
N ARG A 141 0.60 -2.79 16.96
CA ARG A 141 0.35 -1.37 16.71
C ARG A 141 -1.02 -0.92 17.22
N ILE A 142 -2.00 -1.82 17.31
CA ILE A 142 -3.40 -1.44 17.58
C ILE A 142 -3.56 -0.72 18.91
N SER A 143 -3.18 -1.39 20.01
CA SER A 143 -3.38 -0.86 21.37
C SER A 143 -2.68 0.50 21.60
N PRO A 144 -1.37 0.67 21.31
CA PRO A 144 -0.71 1.94 21.52
C PRO A 144 -1.24 3.08 20.63
N LEU A 145 -1.54 2.82 19.35
CA LEU A 145 -2.03 3.87 18.45
C LEU A 145 -3.46 4.30 18.78
N ARG A 146 -4.31 3.38 19.25
CA ARG A 146 -5.64 3.73 19.75
C ARG A 146 -5.58 4.53 21.04
N ALA A 147 -4.70 4.14 21.98
CA ALA A 147 -4.50 4.89 23.23
C ALA A 147 -3.98 6.31 22.98
N LEU A 148 -3.22 6.50 21.90
CA LEU A 148 -2.72 7.80 21.45
C LEU A 148 -3.83 8.70 20.85
N GLY A 149 -4.95 8.11 20.41
CA GLY A 149 -6.02 8.81 19.71
C GLY A 149 -5.63 9.27 18.31
N LEU A 150 -4.66 8.59 17.67
CA LEU A 150 -4.23 8.89 16.31
C LEU A 150 -5.35 8.52 15.32
N PRO A 151 -5.87 9.47 14.51
CA PRO A 151 -6.78 9.15 13.41
C PRO A 151 -6.04 8.29 12.39
N ALA A 152 -6.49 7.06 12.18
CA ALA A 152 -5.88 6.15 11.23
C ALA A 152 -6.90 5.29 10.51
N VAL A 153 -6.59 4.99 9.24
CA VAL A 153 -7.34 4.06 8.41
C VAL A 153 -6.48 2.83 8.14
N GLY A 154 -7.03 1.65 8.39
CA GLY A 154 -6.41 0.38 8.10
C GLY A 154 -6.64 -0.08 6.67
N VAL A 155 -5.62 -0.71 6.09
CA VAL A 155 -5.67 -1.40 4.80
C VAL A 155 -5.57 -2.89 5.09
N GLY A 156 -6.73 -3.55 5.13
CA GLY A 156 -6.83 -4.96 5.53
C GLY A 156 -8.14 -5.30 6.22
N HIS A 157 -8.43 -6.59 6.32
CA HIS A 157 -9.71 -7.11 6.83
C HIS A 157 -10.07 -6.50 8.22
N PRO A 158 -11.34 -6.15 8.48
CA PRO A 158 -11.74 -5.47 9.72
C PRO A 158 -11.41 -6.24 11.00
N ASP A 159 -11.36 -7.56 10.94
CA ASP A 159 -10.99 -8.41 12.08
C ASP A 159 -9.52 -8.23 12.51
N LEU A 160 -8.67 -7.74 11.61
CA LEU A 160 -7.25 -7.48 11.87
C LEU A 160 -7.00 -6.05 12.37
N THR A 161 -7.91 -5.11 12.12
CA THR A 161 -7.64 -3.67 12.30
C THR A 161 -7.97 -3.16 13.70
N GLY A 162 -8.48 -4.03 14.58
CA GLY A 162 -8.66 -3.71 16.01
C GLY A 162 -9.59 -2.55 16.29
N GLY A 163 -10.54 -2.29 15.38
CA GLY A 163 -11.51 -1.20 15.46
C GLY A 163 -11.10 0.09 14.76
N PHE A 164 -9.95 0.15 14.08
CA PHE A 164 -9.71 1.22 13.11
C PHE A 164 -10.65 1.03 11.91
N PRO A 165 -11.28 2.11 11.39
CA PRO A 165 -11.92 2.10 10.08
C PRO A 165 -10.98 1.52 9.04
N SER A 166 -11.49 0.69 8.15
CA SER A 166 -10.64 0.00 7.18
C SER A 166 -11.26 -0.12 5.81
N VAL A 167 -10.39 -0.09 4.80
CA VAL A 167 -10.73 -0.45 3.43
C VAL A 167 -10.01 -1.75 3.12
N TRP A 168 -10.74 -2.73 2.57
CA TRP A 168 -10.22 -4.09 2.48
C TRP A 168 -10.72 -4.83 1.24
N THR A 169 -10.01 -5.89 0.86
CA THR A 169 -10.36 -6.81 -0.22
C THR A 169 -10.74 -8.18 0.34
N ASP A 170 -11.71 -8.85 -0.26
CA ASP A 170 -12.06 -10.23 0.12
C ASP A 170 -11.05 -11.24 -0.46
N ASP A 171 -9.89 -11.32 0.21
CA ASP A 171 -8.80 -12.23 -0.14
C ASP A 171 -9.22 -13.70 -0.12
N ALA A 172 -10.12 -14.08 0.80
CA ALA A 172 -10.55 -15.46 0.96
C ALA A 172 -11.37 -15.93 -0.25
N THR A 173 -12.32 -15.11 -0.70
CA THR A 173 -13.11 -15.40 -1.90
C THR A 173 -12.23 -15.43 -3.15
N ALA A 174 -11.29 -14.49 -3.30
CA ALA A 174 -10.38 -14.44 -4.44
C ALA A 174 -9.46 -15.67 -4.53
N VAL A 175 -8.90 -16.13 -3.39
CA VAL A 175 -8.13 -17.38 -3.36
C VAL A 175 -8.98 -18.58 -3.73
N ALA A 176 -10.21 -18.66 -3.20
CA ALA A 176 -11.11 -19.75 -3.52
C ALA A 176 -11.45 -19.78 -5.03
N GLU A 177 -11.64 -18.62 -5.67
CA GLU A 177 -11.83 -18.50 -7.12
C GLU A 177 -10.61 -19.03 -7.90
N ALA A 178 -9.39 -18.61 -7.53
CA ALA A 178 -8.16 -19.07 -8.17
C ALA A 178 -7.99 -20.60 -8.10
N VAL A 179 -8.22 -21.18 -6.92
CA VAL A 179 -8.12 -22.64 -6.72
C VAL A 179 -9.21 -23.38 -7.50
N ARG A 180 -10.47 -22.92 -7.44
CA ARG A 180 -11.58 -23.52 -8.18
C ARG A 180 -11.37 -23.46 -9.70
N TYR A 181 -10.81 -22.37 -10.20
CA TYR A 181 -10.43 -22.25 -11.60
C TYR A 181 -9.39 -23.30 -12.01
N LEU A 182 -8.30 -23.44 -11.23
CA LEU A 182 -7.27 -24.44 -11.53
C LEU A 182 -7.81 -25.87 -11.41
N ALA A 183 -8.67 -26.15 -10.43
CA ALA A 183 -9.34 -27.43 -10.30
C ALA A 183 -10.26 -27.72 -11.50
N ALA A 184 -10.98 -26.70 -12.00
CA ALA A 184 -11.82 -26.81 -13.20
C ALA A 184 -11.02 -27.09 -14.48
N LEU A 185 -9.76 -26.65 -14.55
CA LEU A 185 -8.83 -27.05 -15.62
C LEU A 185 -8.34 -28.50 -15.47
N GLY A 186 -8.61 -29.16 -14.35
CA GLY A 186 -8.21 -30.55 -14.07
C GLY A 186 -6.99 -30.69 -13.15
N HIS A 187 -6.44 -29.59 -12.63
CA HIS A 187 -5.32 -29.66 -11.68
C HIS A 187 -5.75 -30.31 -10.37
N ARG A 188 -4.97 -31.29 -9.92
CA ARG A 188 -5.17 -31.98 -8.61
C ARG A 188 -4.08 -31.69 -7.60
N ARG A 189 -2.88 -31.32 -8.09
CA ARG A 189 -1.73 -30.93 -7.27
C ARG A 189 -1.47 -29.46 -7.52
N ILE A 190 -1.94 -28.62 -6.60
CA ILE A 190 -1.84 -27.17 -6.67
C ILE A 190 -0.98 -26.73 -5.48
N ALA A 191 -0.02 -25.86 -5.74
CA ALA A 191 0.75 -25.23 -4.68
C ALA A 191 0.45 -23.72 -4.61
N ARG A 192 0.66 -23.13 -3.44
CA ARG A 192 0.66 -21.69 -3.22
C ARG A 192 2.01 -21.25 -2.68
N VAL A 193 2.67 -20.34 -3.39
CA VAL A 193 3.86 -19.63 -2.91
C VAL A 193 3.40 -18.27 -2.41
N GLY A 194 3.31 -18.14 -1.08
CA GLY A 194 2.71 -16.97 -0.45
C GLY A 194 3.69 -16.11 0.34
N GLY A 195 3.16 -15.01 0.88
CA GLY A 195 3.91 -14.07 1.72
C GLY A 195 4.21 -14.60 3.12
N PRO A 196 4.75 -13.73 4.00
CA PRO A 196 5.09 -14.10 5.37
C PRO A 196 3.83 -14.48 6.17
N ALA A 197 3.87 -15.59 6.91
CA ALA A 197 2.74 -16.02 7.74
C ALA A 197 2.37 -15.04 8.87
N GLY A 198 3.29 -14.15 9.26
CA GLY A 198 2.98 -13.09 10.22
C GLY A 198 1.92 -12.11 9.72
N LEU A 199 1.83 -11.90 8.40
CA LEU A 199 0.88 -10.98 7.80
C LEU A 199 -0.52 -11.58 7.76
N GLY A 200 -1.50 -10.83 8.24
CA GLY A 200 -2.88 -11.26 8.34
C GLY A 200 -3.52 -11.57 6.98
N HIS A 201 -3.25 -10.79 5.94
CA HIS A 201 -3.74 -11.11 4.59
C HIS A 201 -3.13 -12.42 4.05
N SER A 202 -1.83 -12.67 4.30
CA SER A 202 -1.17 -13.92 3.91
C SER A 202 -1.77 -15.13 4.64
N ALA A 203 -2.11 -14.96 5.92
CA ALA A 203 -2.78 -15.98 6.73
C ALA A 203 -4.21 -16.25 6.25
N ILE A 204 -5.00 -15.21 5.95
CA ILE A 204 -6.35 -15.34 5.37
C ILE A 204 -6.29 -16.11 4.05
N ARG A 205 -5.34 -15.77 3.19
CA ARG A 205 -5.13 -16.46 1.91
C ARG A 205 -4.66 -17.91 2.10
N ALA A 206 -3.83 -18.20 3.11
CA ALA A 206 -3.39 -19.56 3.42
C ALA A 206 -4.56 -20.43 3.88
N GLU A 207 -5.35 -19.94 4.83
CA GLU A 207 -6.53 -20.64 5.35
C GLU A 207 -7.57 -20.87 4.24
N ALA A 208 -7.81 -19.86 3.40
CA ALA A 208 -8.73 -19.98 2.28
C ALA A 208 -8.24 -20.99 1.23
N PHE A 209 -6.93 -21.05 0.98
CA PHE A 209 -6.32 -22.03 0.09
C PHE A 209 -6.53 -23.45 0.61
N GLU A 210 -6.17 -23.71 1.87
CA GLU A 210 -6.31 -25.03 2.51
C GLU A 210 -7.77 -25.48 2.52
N ARG A 211 -8.67 -24.61 3.01
CA ARG A 211 -10.12 -24.89 3.04
C ARG A 211 -10.68 -25.19 1.65
N THR A 212 -10.29 -24.44 0.62
CA THR A 212 -10.79 -24.67 -0.74
C THR A 212 -10.25 -25.98 -1.32
N MET A 213 -9.00 -26.35 -1.03
CA MET A 213 -8.43 -27.63 -1.44
C MET A 213 -9.20 -28.81 -0.79
N GLU A 214 -9.51 -28.70 0.50
CA GLU A 214 -10.32 -29.68 1.24
C GLU A 214 -11.75 -29.79 0.68
N GLU A 215 -12.43 -28.67 0.45
CA GLU A 215 -13.78 -28.62 -0.14
C GLU A 215 -13.87 -29.33 -1.49
N LEU A 216 -12.79 -29.29 -2.28
CA LEU A 216 -12.68 -29.90 -3.60
C LEU A 216 -12.15 -31.35 -3.57
N GLY A 217 -11.82 -31.87 -2.38
CA GLY A 217 -11.22 -33.20 -2.22
C GLY A 217 -9.84 -33.33 -2.88
N LEU A 218 -9.01 -32.29 -2.76
CA LEU A 218 -7.68 -32.23 -3.37
C LEU A 218 -6.59 -32.40 -2.30
N ASP A 219 -6.14 -33.64 -2.11
CA ASP A 219 -5.13 -34.00 -1.08
C ASP A 219 -3.69 -33.53 -1.40
N GLY A 220 -3.47 -32.88 -2.55
CA GLY A 220 -2.15 -32.47 -3.06
C GLY A 220 -1.79 -30.99 -2.85
N GLY A 221 -2.49 -30.30 -1.94
CA GLY A 221 -2.24 -28.90 -1.62
C GLY A 221 -0.91 -28.68 -0.91
N ARG A 222 -0.11 -27.71 -1.38
CA ARG A 222 1.13 -27.31 -0.70
C ARG A 222 1.23 -25.80 -0.57
N HIS A 223 1.54 -25.32 0.63
CA HIS A 223 1.83 -23.92 0.85
C HIS A 223 3.31 -23.73 1.20
N VAL A 224 3.96 -22.75 0.57
CA VAL A 224 5.33 -22.33 0.88
C VAL A 224 5.32 -20.84 1.21
N GLU A 225 5.80 -20.50 2.39
CA GLU A 225 5.93 -19.13 2.88
C GLU A 225 7.23 -18.47 2.35
N THR A 226 7.16 -17.17 2.08
CA THR A 226 8.28 -16.36 1.58
C THR A 226 8.19 -14.91 2.08
N GLY A 227 9.24 -14.13 1.89
CA GLY A 227 9.29 -12.69 2.11
C GLY A 227 8.82 -11.82 0.94
N PHE A 228 7.99 -12.35 0.03
CA PHE A 228 7.53 -11.68 -1.21
C PHE A 228 8.61 -11.33 -2.24
N SER A 229 9.88 -11.66 -1.98
CA SER A 229 10.97 -11.37 -2.90
C SER A 229 11.03 -12.39 -4.06
N GLY A 230 11.44 -11.94 -5.25
CA GLY A 230 11.62 -12.83 -6.39
C GLY A 230 12.66 -13.94 -6.13
N GLU A 231 13.70 -13.67 -5.34
CA GLU A 231 14.70 -14.67 -4.97
C GLU A 231 14.08 -15.79 -4.12
N GLU A 232 13.25 -15.43 -3.14
CA GLU A 232 12.55 -16.41 -2.31
C GLU A 232 11.48 -17.16 -3.09
N GLY A 233 10.74 -16.47 -3.97
CA GLY A 233 9.80 -17.08 -4.91
C GLY A 233 10.48 -18.09 -5.85
N ALA A 234 11.67 -17.77 -6.36
CA ALA A 234 12.47 -18.70 -7.17
C ALA A 234 12.89 -19.94 -6.36
N ARG A 235 13.37 -19.75 -5.12
CA ARG A 235 13.78 -20.85 -4.24
C ARG A 235 12.61 -21.77 -3.90
N ALA A 236 11.47 -21.19 -3.54
CA ALA A 236 10.23 -21.91 -3.26
C ALA A 236 9.76 -22.70 -4.50
N THR A 237 9.77 -22.06 -5.67
CA THR A 237 9.41 -22.71 -6.94
C THR A 237 10.35 -23.87 -7.24
N ARG A 238 11.67 -23.69 -7.09
CA ARG A 238 12.64 -24.77 -7.37
C ARG A 238 12.42 -25.97 -6.46
N MET A 239 12.20 -25.73 -5.17
CA MET A 239 11.88 -26.78 -4.21
C MET A 239 10.63 -27.56 -4.63
N LEU A 240 9.56 -26.86 -5.01
CA LEU A 240 8.31 -27.47 -5.47
C LEU A 240 8.50 -28.28 -6.77
N LEU A 241 9.28 -27.76 -7.72
CA LEU A 241 9.48 -28.40 -9.03
C LEU A 241 10.40 -29.62 -8.98
N LEU A 242 11.29 -29.70 -8.00
CA LEU A 242 12.20 -30.84 -7.79
C LEU A 242 11.61 -31.93 -6.88
N ALA A 243 10.44 -31.70 -6.27
CA ALA A 243 9.78 -32.70 -5.44
C ALA A 243 9.20 -33.85 -6.29
N SER A 244 9.17 -35.07 -5.74
CA SER A 244 8.67 -36.26 -6.43
C SER A 244 7.18 -36.18 -6.79
N ASP A 245 6.41 -35.48 -5.95
CA ASP A 245 4.98 -35.24 -6.06
C ASP A 245 4.66 -33.87 -6.69
N ARG A 246 5.55 -33.35 -7.56
CA ARG A 246 5.51 -32.03 -8.21
C ARG A 246 4.10 -31.46 -8.48
N PRO A 247 3.81 -30.19 -8.10
CA PRO A 247 2.54 -29.57 -8.43
C PRO A 247 2.42 -29.35 -9.95
N THR A 248 1.18 -29.35 -10.43
CA THR A 248 0.84 -29.03 -11.82
C THR A 248 0.38 -27.59 -11.99
N ALA A 249 0.12 -26.89 -10.89
CA ALA A 249 -0.18 -25.47 -10.88
C ALA A 249 0.40 -24.80 -9.62
N ILE A 250 0.86 -23.55 -9.76
CA ILE A 250 1.32 -22.72 -8.64
C ILE A 250 0.59 -21.38 -8.66
N VAL A 251 -0.02 -21.02 -7.54
CA VAL A 251 -0.57 -19.70 -7.25
C VAL A 251 0.47 -18.90 -6.47
N TYR A 252 0.75 -17.68 -6.91
CA TYR A 252 1.68 -16.77 -6.24
C TYR A 252 0.92 -15.59 -5.66
N ASP A 253 1.27 -15.17 -4.45
CA ASP A 253 0.66 -13.99 -3.81
C ASP A 253 1.14 -12.64 -4.37
N ASN A 254 2.11 -12.64 -5.29
CA ASN A 254 2.46 -11.48 -6.10
C ASN A 254 3.05 -11.91 -7.46
N ASP A 255 3.10 -10.95 -8.37
CA ASP A 255 3.59 -11.05 -9.73
C ASP A 255 5.11 -11.27 -9.85
N ILE A 256 5.93 -10.66 -8.99
CA ILE A 256 7.39 -10.83 -9.02
C ILE A 256 7.79 -12.28 -8.74
N MET A 257 7.16 -12.90 -7.74
CA MET A 257 7.45 -14.31 -7.44
C MET A 257 6.96 -15.22 -8.56
N ALA A 258 5.82 -14.92 -9.19
CA ALA A 258 5.35 -15.66 -10.36
C ALA A 258 6.32 -15.53 -11.54
N PHE A 259 6.83 -14.32 -11.79
CA PHE A 259 7.85 -14.07 -12.81
C PHE A 259 9.17 -14.81 -12.53
N ALA A 260 9.62 -14.82 -11.27
CA ALA A 260 10.76 -15.61 -10.86
C ALA A 260 10.50 -17.13 -11.03
N GLY A 261 9.27 -17.56 -10.79
CA GLY A 261 8.80 -18.92 -11.03
C GLY A 261 8.93 -19.36 -12.49
N PHE A 262 8.63 -18.47 -13.45
CA PHE A 262 8.90 -18.71 -14.87
C PHE A 262 10.38 -19.01 -15.14
N GLY A 263 11.27 -18.17 -14.61
CA GLY A 263 12.71 -18.33 -14.78
C GLY A 263 13.16 -19.71 -14.29
N VAL A 264 12.68 -20.12 -13.11
CA VAL A 264 13.00 -21.43 -12.54
C VAL A 264 12.43 -22.58 -13.38
N ALA A 265 11.17 -22.49 -13.82
CA ALA A 265 10.55 -23.51 -14.65
C ALA A 265 11.35 -23.72 -15.95
N ALA A 266 11.78 -22.63 -16.60
CA ALA A 266 12.63 -22.69 -17.78
C ALA A 266 13.99 -23.33 -17.50
N GLU A 267 14.65 -22.97 -16.39
CA GLU A 267 15.94 -23.54 -15.99
C GLU A 267 15.88 -25.05 -15.74
N VAL A 268 14.79 -25.55 -15.16
CA VAL A 268 14.60 -26.98 -14.87
C VAL A 268 13.90 -27.75 -15.99
N GLY A 269 13.65 -27.09 -17.14
CA GLY A 269 13.04 -27.73 -18.32
C GLY A 269 11.56 -28.10 -18.16
N VAL A 270 10.81 -27.37 -17.33
CA VAL A 270 9.37 -27.53 -17.13
C VAL A 270 8.63 -26.50 -17.99
N ALA A 271 7.83 -26.96 -18.95
CA ALA A 271 7.13 -26.06 -19.86
C ALA A 271 5.91 -25.41 -19.18
N VAL A 272 5.75 -24.10 -19.37
CA VAL A 272 4.56 -23.34 -18.97
C VAL A 272 3.82 -22.90 -20.24
N PRO A 273 2.51 -23.18 -20.39
CA PRO A 273 1.62 -23.78 -19.39
C PRO A 273 1.55 -25.32 -19.41
N ASP A 274 2.17 -25.97 -20.40
CA ASP A 274 1.94 -27.39 -20.72
C ASP A 274 2.19 -28.39 -19.57
N ASP A 275 3.28 -28.23 -18.82
CA ASP A 275 3.65 -29.08 -17.69
C ASP A 275 3.32 -28.44 -16.34
N LEU A 276 3.14 -27.11 -16.32
CA LEU A 276 2.96 -26.30 -15.13
C LEU A 276 2.15 -25.04 -15.45
N SER A 277 1.02 -24.88 -14.78
CA SER A 277 0.24 -23.64 -14.77
C SER A 277 0.77 -22.65 -13.72
N LEU A 278 0.89 -21.37 -14.06
CA LEU A 278 1.27 -20.30 -13.14
C LEU A 278 0.15 -19.26 -13.06
N LEU A 279 -0.19 -18.83 -11.85
CA LEU A 279 -1.19 -17.79 -11.60
C LEU A 279 -0.62 -16.78 -10.60
N ALA A 280 -0.65 -15.49 -10.95
CA ALA A 280 -0.13 -14.41 -10.14
C ALA A 280 -1.21 -13.64 -9.38
N TRP A 281 -0.81 -12.84 -8.42
CA TRP A 281 -1.63 -11.81 -7.79
C TRP A 281 -1.21 -10.41 -8.28
N ASP A 282 -2.10 -9.42 -8.17
CA ASP A 282 -1.91 -7.99 -8.49
C ASP A 282 -1.80 -7.59 -9.98
N ASP A 283 -2.19 -8.46 -10.93
CA ASP A 283 -2.24 -8.25 -12.40
C ASP A 283 -1.40 -7.08 -12.97
N SER A 284 -0.11 -7.05 -12.64
CA SER A 284 0.73 -5.91 -12.97
C SER A 284 1.12 -5.91 -14.45
N GLN A 285 1.90 -4.90 -14.85
CA GLN A 285 2.49 -4.89 -16.19
C GLN A 285 3.40 -6.11 -16.45
N LEU A 286 4.04 -6.68 -15.42
CA LEU A 286 4.85 -7.90 -15.56
C LEU A 286 4.00 -9.08 -16.07
N CYS A 287 2.76 -9.19 -15.60
CA CYS A 287 1.84 -10.24 -16.04
C CYS A 287 1.53 -10.17 -17.55
N ARG A 288 1.55 -8.96 -18.13
CA ARG A 288 1.24 -8.73 -19.54
C ARG A 288 2.46 -8.80 -20.46
N LEU A 289 3.67 -8.68 -19.91
CA LEU A 289 4.94 -8.67 -20.66
C LEU A 289 5.64 -10.03 -20.73
N THR A 290 5.15 -11.03 -20.00
CA THR A 290 5.65 -12.41 -20.04
C THR A 290 5.19 -13.16 -21.29
N HIS A 291 5.96 -14.19 -21.65
CA HIS A 291 5.61 -15.12 -22.73
C HIS A 291 5.76 -16.57 -22.25
N PRO A 292 4.64 -17.31 -22.07
CA PRO A 292 3.25 -16.84 -22.20
C PRO A 292 2.88 -15.78 -21.14
N THR A 293 1.87 -14.96 -21.42
CA THR A 293 1.37 -13.93 -20.48
C THR A 293 0.76 -14.58 -19.24
N LEU A 294 1.03 -14.04 -18.04
CA LEU A 294 0.52 -14.58 -16.77
C LEU A 294 -0.98 -14.39 -16.60
N SER A 295 -1.68 -15.47 -16.31
CA SER A 295 -2.98 -15.46 -15.63
C SER A 295 -2.82 -14.83 -14.26
N ALA A 296 -3.77 -13.99 -13.84
CA ALA A 296 -3.65 -13.24 -12.59
C ALA A 296 -5.00 -12.99 -11.91
N MET A 297 -4.97 -12.82 -10.58
CA MET A 297 -6.05 -12.14 -9.86
C MET A 297 -5.85 -10.63 -10.01
N SER A 298 -6.84 -9.96 -10.61
CA SER A 298 -6.81 -8.54 -10.94
C SER A 298 -7.77 -7.75 -10.06
N HIS A 299 -7.29 -6.61 -9.56
CA HIS A 299 -8.11 -5.58 -8.95
C HIS A 299 -7.52 -4.19 -9.22
N ASP A 300 -8.32 -3.15 -8.99
CA ASP A 300 -7.90 -1.76 -9.16
C ASP A 300 -7.11 -1.29 -7.92
N VAL A 301 -5.78 -1.54 -7.92
CA VAL A 301 -4.88 -1.16 -6.83
C VAL A 301 -4.83 0.37 -6.67
N HIS A 302 -4.82 1.10 -7.80
CA HIS A 302 -4.86 2.56 -7.80
C HIS A 302 -6.16 3.08 -7.15
N GLY A 303 -7.30 2.56 -7.59
CA GLY A 303 -8.60 2.87 -6.99
C GLY A 303 -8.68 2.50 -5.52
N PHE A 304 -8.06 1.40 -5.10
CA PHE A 304 -7.98 1.00 -3.70
C PHE A 304 -7.18 2.02 -2.85
N GLY A 305 -6.02 2.47 -3.34
CA GLY A 305 -5.25 3.53 -2.67
C GLY A 305 -6.02 4.85 -2.57
N ALA A 306 -6.71 5.25 -3.65
CA ALA A 306 -7.55 6.44 -3.65
C ALA A 306 -8.69 6.32 -2.62
N GLU A 307 -9.30 5.14 -2.53
CA GLU A 307 -10.39 4.89 -1.60
C GLU A 307 -9.95 4.97 -0.14
N VAL A 308 -8.80 4.41 0.20
CA VAL A 308 -8.17 4.52 1.53
C VAL A 308 -7.96 5.99 1.90
N ALA A 309 -7.43 6.79 0.97
CA ALA A 309 -7.21 8.21 1.21
C ALA A 309 -8.53 8.96 1.46
N ARG A 310 -9.58 8.71 0.66
CA ARG A 310 -10.91 9.34 0.86
C ARG A 310 -11.49 9.02 2.25
N VAL A 311 -11.44 7.75 2.64
CA VAL A 311 -11.87 7.27 3.97
C VAL A 311 -11.11 7.99 5.08
N LEU A 312 -9.80 8.25 4.90
CA LEU A 312 -9.02 9.00 5.86
C LEU A 312 -9.45 10.47 5.93
N PHE A 313 -9.74 11.13 4.80
CA PHE A 313 -10.27 12.50 4.81
C PHE A 313 -11.64 12.59 5.48
N ASP A 314 -12.54 11.65 5.23
CA ASP A 314 -13.85 11.59 5.89
C ASP A 314 -13.67 11.45 7.42
N LEU A 315 -12.75 10.58 7.85
CA LEU A 315 -12.40 10.39 9.27
C LEU A 315 -11.86 11.68 9.88
N LEU A 316 -10.94 12.37 9.19
CA LEU A 316 -10.34 13.63 9.65
C LEU A 316 -11.34 14.79 9.66
N ALA A 317 -12.38 14.74 8.83
CA ALA A 317 -13.51 15.66 8.86
C ALA A 317 -14.49 15.39 10.02
N GLY A 318 -14.25 14.35 10.83
CA GLY A 318 -15.08 13.96 11.97
C GLY A 318 -16.35 13.21 11.58
N GLN A 319 -16.38 12.62 10.38
CA GLN A 319 -17.47 11.74 9.96
C GLN A 319 -17.36 10.37 10.64
N ASP A 320 -18.50 9.68 10.75
CA ASP A 320 -18.51 8.26 11.13
C ASP A 320 -18.18 7.42 9.90
N VAL A 321 -17.06 6.70 9.95
CA VAL A 321 -16.52 5.97 8.80
C VAL A 321 -16.44 4.48 9.13
N PRO A 322 -17.42 3.67 8.67
CA PRO A 322 -17.38 2.23 8.87
C PRO A 322 -16.35 1.59 7.95
N SER A 323 -15.84 0.43 8.36
CA SER A 323 -15.02 -0.41 7.49
C SER A 323 -15.83 -0.87 6.27
N ARG A 324 -15.24 -0.82 5.08
CA ARG A 324 -15.91 -1.21 3.83
C ARG A 324 -15.00 -1.99 2.88
N PRO A 325 -15.54 -3.03 2.19
CA PRO A 325 -14.78 -3.71 1.16
C PRO A 325 -14.71 -2.86 -0.12
N VAL A 326 -13.61 -2.98 -0.86
CA VAL A 326 -13.55 -2.65 -2.28
C VAL A 326 -13.87 -3.89 -3.12
N ALA A 327 -13.87 -3.74 -4.44
CA ALA A 327 -14.11 -4.86 -5.35
C ALA A 327 -13.13 -6.01 -5.09
N THR A 328 -13.68 -7.22 -4.93
CA THR A 328 -12.89 -8.45 -4.79
C THR A 328 -12.02 -8.66 -6.03
N PRO A 329 -10.75 -9.07 -5.88
CA PRO A 329 -9.93 -9.45 -7.01
C PRO A 329 -10.61 -10.51 -7.86
N SER A 330 -10.60 -10.31 -9.17
CA SER A 330 -11.26 -11.17 -10.16
C SER A 330 -10.22 -11.88 -11.01
N LEU A 331 -10.50 -13.12 -11.41
CA LEU A 331 -9.58 -13.88 -12.23
C LEU A 331 -9.52 -13.34 -13.67
N VAL A 332 -8.30 -13.10 -14.16
CA VAL A 332 -8.01 -12.81 -15.56
C VAL A 332 -7.19 -13.97 -16.14
N PRO A 333 -7.84 -14.94 -16.81
CA PRO A 333 -7.13 -16.06 -17.41
C PRO A 333 -6.34 -15.61 -18.64
N ARG A 334 -5.11 -16.07 -18.77
CA ARG A 334 -4.19 -15.83 -19.91
C ARG A 334 -3.41 -17.10 -20.25
N GLY A 335 -2.32 -16.95 -21.02
CA GLY A 335 -1.56 -18.06 -21.58
C GLY A 335 -0.72 -18.89 -20.61
N SER A 336 -0.58 -18.51 -19.34
CA SER A 336 0.22 -19.27 -18.36
C SER A 336 -0.53 -20.37 -17.64
N THR A 337 -1.82 -20.60 -17.96
CA THR A 337 -2.64 -21.68 -17.39
C THR A 337 -3.24 -22.55 -18.49
N ALA A 338 -3.18 -23.87 -18.32
CA ALA A 338 -3.78 -24.86 -19.23
C ALA A 338 -4.13 -26.15 -18.46
N PRO A 339 -4.97 -27.05 -19.02
CA PRO A 339 -5.18 -28.36 -18.43
C PRO A 339 -3.85 -29.12 -18.23
N PRO A 340 -3.65 -29.81 -17.10
CA PRO A 340 -2.43 -30.58 -16.88
C PRO A 340 -2.33 -31.75 -17.86
N ARG A 341 -1.10 -32.13 -18.23
CA ARG A 341 -0.87 -33.39 -18.93
C ARG A 341 -1.34 -34.59 -18.07
N PRO A 342 -1.90 -35.65 -18.69
CA PRO A 342 -2.42 -36.82 -17.99
C PRO A 342 -1.41 -37.53 -17.10
#